data_AF-A0A8T7BLD3-F1
#
_entry.id   AF-A0A8T7BLD3-F1
#
_cell.length_a   1.000
_cell.length_b   1.000
_cell.length_c   1.000
_cell.angle_alpha   90.00
_cell.angle_beta   90.00
_cell.angle_gamma   90.00
#
_symmetry.space_group_name_H-M   'P 1'
#
loop_
_entity.id
_entity.type
_entity.pdbx_description
1 polymer ?
#
loop_
_entity_poly.entity_id
_entity_poly.type
_entity_poly.pdbx_seq_one_letter_code
_entity_poly.pdbx_strand_id
1 'polypeptide(L)'
;MTLIEWILNNEATIRLGSFLGIFVIMACLETIVPRRKLLLSRWKRWFNNIGLVVLNTILLRLVFPTAAVGFTFFVTQQQWG
;
A
#
# COMPACT_ATOMS: atom_id res chain seq x y z
N MET A 1 -27.44 4.71 -3.67
CA MET A 1 -26.14 4.15 -3.27
C MET A 1 -26.10 4.05 -1.77
N THR A 2 -25.89 2.85 -1.25
CA THR A 2 -25.68 2.68 0.19
C THR A 2 -24.26 3.14 0.56
N LEU A 3 -24.03 3.50 1.83
CA LEU A 3 -22.71 3.94 2.30
C LEU A 3 -21.61 2.89 2.00
N ILE A 4 -21.97 1.62 2.08
CA ILE A 4 -21.08 0.47 1.85
C ILE A 4 -20.69 0.38 0.37
N GLU A 5 -21.62 0.55 -0.57
CA GLU A 5 -21.31 0.58 -2.01
C GLU A 5 -20.35 1.72 -2.36
N TRP A 6 -20.52 2.89 -1.75
CA TRP A 6 -19.61 4.02 -1.97
C TRP A 6 -18.20 3.72 -1.46
N ILE A 7 -18.08 3.10 -0.29
CA ILE A 7 -16.78 2.70 0.30
C ILE A 7 -16.10 1.65 -0.57
N LEU A 8 -16.83 0.61 -1.01
CA LEU A 8 -16.26 -0.44 -1.85
C LEU A 8 -15.78 0.11 -3.20
N ASN A 9 -16.53 1.02 -3.82
CA ASN A 9 -16.13 1.65 -5.08
C ASN A 9 -14.91 2.58 -4.94
N ASN A 10 -14.66 3.12 -3.75
CA ASN A 10 -13.55 4.05 -3.48
C ASN A 10 -12.45 3.44 -2.59
N GLU A 11 -12.47 2.14 -2.33
CA GLU A 11 -11.59 1.49 -1.37
C GLU A 11 -10.10 1.78 -1.65
N ALA A 12 -9.69 1.67 -2.92
CA ALA A 12 -8.32 1.94 -3.33
C ALA A 12 -7.92 3.39 -3.05
N THR A 13 -8.79 4.35 -3.36
CA THR A 13 -8.57 5.78 -3.11
C THR A 13 -8.51 6.10 -1.63
N ILE A 14 -9.37 5.47 -0.82
CA ILE A 14 -9.40 5.64 0.63
C ILE A 14 -8.13 5.07 1.27
N ARG A 15 -7.67 3.87 0.87
CA ARG A 15 -6.38 3.31 1.34
C ARG A 15 -5.21 4.20 0.96
N LEU A 16 -5.17 4.65 -0.29
CA LEU A 16 -4.07 5.51 -0.77
C LEU A 16 -4.07 6.86 -0.05
N GLY A 17 -5.24 7.47 0.10
CA GLY A 17 -5.44 8.74 0.81
C GLY A 17 -5.13 8.66 2.30
N SER A 18 -5.48 7.56 2.98
CA SER A 18 -5.11 7.36 4.39
C SER A 18 -3.61 7.17 4.57
N PHE A 19 -2.94 6.40 3.71
CA PHE A 19 -1.48 6.27 3.72
C PHE A 19 -0.78 7.61 3.48
N LEU A 20 -1.17 8.33 2.43
CA LEU A 20 -0.63 9.67 2.12
C LEU A 20 -0.94 10.67 3.22
N GLY A 21 -2.15 10.65 3.78
CA GLY A 21 -2.55 11.52 4.88
C GLY A 21 -1.69 11.32 6.12
N ILE A 22 -1.50 10.08 6.56
CA ILE A 22 -0.62 9.75 7.69
C ILE A 22 0.83 10.14 7.38
N PHE A 23 1.29 9.89 6.15
CA PHE A 23 2.63 10.26 5.71
C PHE A 23 2.86 11.78 5.77
N VAL A 24 1.90 12.57 5.28
CA VAL A 24 1.94 14.04 5.33
C VAL A 24 1.84 14.55 6.77
N ILE A 25 1.02 13.94 7.63
CA ILE A 25 0.95 14.30 9.05
C ILE A 25 2.30 14.06 9.72
N MET A 26 2.91 12.89 9.52
CA MET A 26 4.22 12.56 10.08
C MET A 26 5.32 13.47 9.52
N ALA A 27 5.25 13.80 8.24
CA ALA A 27 6.14 14.77 7.60
C ALA A 27 6.07 16.15 8.25
N CYS A 28 4.86 16.69 8.40
CA CYS A 28 4.62 17.98 9.03
C CYS A 28 5.11 17.96 10.49
N LEU A 29 4.80 16.91 11.25
CA LEU A 29 5.25 16.76 12.63
C LEU A 29 6.79 16.70 12.73
N GLU A 30 7.46 16.01 11.80
CA GLU A 30 8.93 15.95 11.74
C GLU A 30 9.55 17.32 11.41
N THR A 31 8.86 18.18 10.65
CA THR A 31 9.30 19.57 10.40
C THR A 31 9.04 20.52 11.57
N ILE A 32 7.92 20.36 12.28
CA ILE A 32 7.49 21.25 13.38
C ILE A 32 8.27 20.96 14.67
N VAL A 33 8.65 19.70 14.93
CA VAL A 33 9.37 19.30 16.15
C VAL A 33 10.72 18.66 15.81
N PRO A 34 11.74 19.44 15.45
CA PRO A 34 13.06 18.93 15.10
C PRO A 34 13.83 18.55 16.37
N ARG A 35 13.49 17.41 16.99
CA ARG A 35 14.00 17.06 18.33
C ARG A 35 15.41 16.45 18.36
N ARG A 36 16.07 16.16 17.23
CA ARG A 36 17.44 15.57 17.18
C ARG A 36 18.27 15.99 15.96
N LYS A 37 19.60 16.16 16.14
CA LYS A 37 20.58 16.31 15.05
C LYS A 37 20.57 15.03 14.19
N LEU A 38 20.25 15.17 12.91
CA LEU A 38 20.08 14.07 11.97
C LEU A 38 21.43 13.46 11.57
N LEU A 39 21.71 12.24 12.02
CA LEU A 39 22.85 11.42 11.58
C LEU A 39 22.67 10.83 10.16
N LEU A 40 21.45 10.85 9.63
CA LEU A 40 21.08 10.29 8.32
C LEU A 40 20.25 11.30 7.51
N SER A 41 20.47 11.34 6.20
CA SER A 41 19.76 12.22 5.28
C SER A 41 18.25 11.96 5.31
N ARG A 42 17.46 13.01 5.63
CA ARG A 42 15.99 13.00 5.70
C ARG A 42 15.35 12.40 4.44
N TRP A 43 15.94 12.66 3.28
CA TRP A 43 15.48 12.18 1.98
C TRP A 43 15.54 10.66 1.82
N LYS A 44 16.53 9.98 2.42
CA LYS A 44 16.63 8.51 2.33
C LYS A 44 15.48 7.81 3.07
N ARG A 45 15.05 8.33 4.23
CA ARG A 45 13.91 7.76 4.98
C ARG A 45 12.60 7.89 4.21
N TRP A 46 12.38 9.05 3.60
CA TRP A 46 11.19 9.32 2.80
C TRP A 46 11.12 8.44 1.56
N PHE A 47 12.22 8.35 0.83
CA PHE A 47 12.30 7.50 -0.37
C PHE A 47 12.09 6.02 -0.03
N ASN A 48 12.63 5.56 1.11
CA ASN A 48 12.46 4.18 1.54
C ASN A 48 11.00 3.86 1.92
N ASN A 49 10.32 4.77 2.63
CA ASN A 49 8.91 4.58 3.01
C ASN A 49 7.97 4.63 1.80
N ILE A 50 8.14 5.59 0.90
CA ILE A 50 7.35 5.67 -0.35
C ILE A 50 7.63 4.46 -1.22
N GLY A 51 8.91 4.08 -1.37
CA GLY A 51 9.34 2.90 -2.11
C GLY A 51 8.70 1.61 -1.58
N LEU A 52 8.67 1.42 -0.25
CA LEU A 52 8.02 0.27 0.38
C LEU A 52 6.51 0.23 0.11
N VAL A 53 5.80 1.37 0.18
CA VAL A 53 4.34 1.41 -0.09
C VAL A 53 4.04 1.10 -1.55
N VAL A 54 4.78 1.69 -2.48
CA VAL A 54 4.64 1.44 -3.93
C VAL A 54 4.95 -0.04 -4.24
N LEU A 55 6.06 -0.55 -3.73
CA LEU A 55 6.49 -1.93 -3.92
C LEU A 55 5.47 -2.91 -3.34
N ASN A 56 4.95 -2.66 -2.14
CA ASN A 56 3.92 -3.47 -1.53
C ASN A 56 2.64 -3.49 -2.37
N THR A 57 2.23 -2.34 -2.91
CA THR A 57 1.03 -2.24 -3.77
C THR A 57 1.19 -3.02 -5.07
N ILE A 58 2.35 -2.88 -5.72
CA ILE A 58 2.68 -3.62 -6.96
C ILE A 58 2.73 -5.12 -6.67
N LEU A 59 3.39 -5.53 -5.59
CA LEU A 59 3.43 -6.93 -5.16
C LEU A 59 2.03 -7.47 -4.94
N LEU A 60 1.17 -6.78 -4.19
CA LEU A 60 -0.19 -7.25 -3.94
C LEU A 60 -0.96 -7.42 -5.27
N ARG A 61 -0.81 -6.46 -6.18
CA ARG A 61 -1.49 -6.48 -7.48
C ARG A 61 -0.94 -7.53 -8.45
N LEU A 62 0.28 -8.03 -8.25
CA LEU A 62 0.87 -9.12 -9.05
C LEU A 62 0.66 -10.49 -8.41
N VAL A 63 0.88 -10.61 -7.11
CA VAL A 63 0.83 -11.88 -6.36
C VAL A 63 -0.60 -12.41 -6.33
N PHE A 64 -1.60 -11.57 -6.11
CA PHE A 64 -2.99 -12.05 -6.06
C PHE A 64 -3.48 -12.65 -7.39
N PRO A 65 -3.35 -11.96 -8.54
CA PRO A 65 -3.74 -12.54 -9.83
C PRO A 65 -2.93 -13.78 -10.21
N THR A 66 -1.61 -13.77 -9.97
CA THR A 66 -0.76 -14.92 -10.29
C THR A 66 -1.06 -16.13 -9.40
N ALA A 67 -1.35 -15.91 -8.13
CA ALA A 67 -1.84 -16.95 -7.23
C ALA A 67 -3.17 -17.54 -7.69
N ALA A 68 -4.12 -16.70 -8.13
CA ALA A 68 -5.39 -17.17 -8.68
C ALA A 68 -5.21 -18.01 -9.95
N VAL A 69 -4.36 -17.57 -10.88
CA VAL A 69 -4.03 -18.33 -12.09
C VAL A 69 -3.38 -19.66 -11.72
N GLY A 70 -2.40 -19.68 -10.83
CA GLY A 70 -1.77 -20.91 -10.34
C GLY A 70 -2.78 -21.87 -9.70
N PHE A 71 -3.71 -21.34 -8.91
CA PHE A 71 -4.78 -22.11 -8.31
C PHE A 71 -5.71 -22.74 -9.35
N THR A 72 -6.08 -22.01 -10.41
CA THR A 72 -6.90 -22.59 -11.49
C THR A 72 -6.20 -23.74 -12.22
N PHE A 73 -4.89 -23.65 -12.46
CA PHE A 73 -4.12 -24.76 -13.03
C PHE A 73 -4.09 -25.98 -12.11
N PHE A 74 -3.92 -25.76 -10.80
CA PHE A 74 -3.95 -26.82 -9.79
C PHE A 74 -5.30 -27.55 -9.74
N VAL A 75 -6.40 -26.78 -9.70
CA VAL A 75 -7.77 -27.33 -9.72
C VAL A 75 -8.06 -28.10 -11.00
N THR A 76 -7.61 -27.59 -12.16
CA THR A 76 -7.78 -28.26 -13.46
C THR A 76 -7.04 -29.60 -13.51
N GLN A 77 -5.81 -29.65 -12.99
CA GLN A 77 -5.03 -30.89 -12.89
C GLN A 77 -5.70 -31.94 -11.98
N GLN A 78 -6.36 -31.50 -10.92
CA GLN A 78 -7.07 -32.38 -10.00
C GLN A 78 -8.50 -32.73 -10.42
N GLN A 79 -9.00 -32.16 -11.52
CA GLN A 79 -10.39 -32.27 -11.95
C GLN A 79 -11.40 -31.93 -10.85
N TRP A 80 -11.08 -30.97 -10.00
CA TRP A 80 -11.98 -30.47 -8.95
C TRP A 80 -12.95 -29.38 -9.46
N GLY A 81 -13.18 -29.36 -10.78
CA GLY A 81 -14.07 -28.43 -11.47
C GLY A 81 -15.46 -29.00 -11.65
#